data_AF-A0A7X0MUL3-F1
#
_entry.id   AF-A0A7X0MUL3-F1
#
_cell.length_a   1.000
_cell.length_b   1.000
_cell.length_c   1.000
_cell.angle_alpha   90.00
_cell.angle_beta   90.00
_cell.angle_gamma   90.00
#
_symmetry.space_group_name_H-M   'P 1'
#
loop_
_entity.id
_entity.type
_entity.pdbx_description
1 polymer ?
#
loop_
_entity_poly.entity_id
_entity_poly.type
_entity_poly.pdbx_seq_one_letter_code
_entity_poly.pdbx_strand_id
1 'polypeptide(L)'
;MTACFRSPLAHRQRRILTLVFPRLSTDRIARRRWGMDWRSYRHHDHPPIVFAGRHADRMCLTALDAAAERLNLKLGQGVSEARAIFPELDVMDEDDDADAALLMALSDWCDRYTPLVTLEGRNGLSLDITGCADYGGGEQVLFGNASRRLRQMGFDVKGTLASLPGVWSDSASAADGTCGGALFRSSDIRAFPEISQRHSSRLGITASDHGSLIRGL
;
A
#
# COMPACT_ATOMS: atom_id res chain seq x y z
N MET A 1 -47.85 22.53 -7.59
CA MET A 1 -46.68 22.91 -8.41
C MET A 1 -45.43 22.45 -7.69
N THR A 2 -44.99 21.23 -7.97
CA THR A 2 -43.84 20.59 -7.32
C THR A 2 -42.57 21.17 -7.92
N ALA A 3 -41.82 21.95 -7.12
CA ALA A 3 -40.49 22.38 -7.50
C ALA A 3 -39.61 21.15 -7.65
N CYS A 4 -39.29 20.80 -8.89
CA CYS A 4 -38.32 19.78 -9.24
C CYS A 4 -36.96 20.27 -8.71
N PHE A 5 -36.51 19.73 -7.58
CA PHE A 5 -35.20 19.99 -7.02
C PHE A 5 -34.16 19.34 -7.95
N ARG A 6 -33.81 20.05 -9.02
CA ARG A 6 -32.80 19.64 -9.96
C ARG A 6 -31.44 19.94 -9.32
N SER A 7 -30.94 19.00 -8.51
CA SER A 7 -29.58 19.07 -7.97
C SER A 7 -28.58 19.09 -9.13
N PRO A 8 -27.72 20.12 -9.26
CA PRO A 8 -26.73 20.21 -10.31
C PRO A 8 -25.47 19.43 -9.90
N LEU A 9 -25.56 18.11 -9.79
CA LEU A 9 -24.38 17.25 -9.83
C LEU A 9 -24.14 16.86 -11.29
N ALA A 10 -23.65 17.83 -12.06
CA ALA A 10 -23.02 17.53 -13.34
C ALA A 10 -21.94 16.46 -13.08
N HIS A 11 -22.08 15.31 -13.75
CA HIS A 11 -21.24 14.10 -13.66
C HIS A 11 -19.81 14.34 -13.12
N ARG A 12 -19.63 14.32 -11.80
CA ARG A 12 -18.31 14.08 -11.23
C ARG A 12 -18.08 12.59 -11.37
N GLN A 13 -17.30 12.21 -12.38
CA GLN A 13 -16.91 10.82 -12.54
C GLN A 13 -16.28 10.34 -11.23
N ARG A 14 -16.73 9.19 -10.74
CA ARG A 14 -16.17 8.57 -9.54
C ARG A 14 -14.67 8.34 -9.76
N ARG A 15 -13.88 8.58 -8.72
CA ARG A 15 -12.42 8.43 -8.75
C ARG A 15 -11.98 7.65 -7.54
N ILE A 16 -11.44 6.48 -7.79
CA ILE A 16 -11.01 5.53 -6.79
C ILE A 16 -9.51 5.35 -6.96
N LEU A 17 -8.78 5.67 -5.90
CA LEU A 17 -7.36 5.42 -5.77
C LEU A 17 -7.20 4.09 -5.04
N THR A 18 -6.68 3.08 -5.73
CA THR A 18 -6.32 1.82 -5.10
C THR A 18 -4.83 1.87 -4.73
N LEU A 19 -4.52 1.58 -3.47
CA LEU A 19 -3.16 1.45 -2.92
C LEU A 19 -2.90 -0.02 -2.62
N VAL A 20 -1.75 -0.52 -3.02
CA VAL A 20 -1.36 -1.91 -2.83
C VAL A 20 0.00 -1.96 -2.18
N PHE A 21 0.13 -2.88 -1.23
CA PHE A 21 1.33 -3.15 -0.45
C PHE A 21 1.90 -4.51 -0.86
N PRO A 22 2.77 -4.59 -1.90
CA PRO A 22 3.21 -5.87 -2.45
C PRO A 22 3.97 -6.73 -1.44
N ARG A 23 4.55 -6.09 -0.43
CA ARG A 23 5.45 -6.68 0.56
C ARG A 23 4.99 -6.39 1.99
N LEU A 24 3.67 -6.32 2.22
CA LEU A 24 3.09 -5.90 3.50
C LEU A 24 3.68 -6.67 4.71
N SER A 25 3.70 -8.00 4.63
CA SER A 25 4.17 -8.88 5.70
C SER A 25 5.66 -8.67 6.01
N THR A 26 6.50 -8.64 4.97
CA THR A 26 7.95 -8.44 5.11
C THR A 26 8.27 -7.02 5.58
N ASP A 27 7.51 -6.03 5.12
CA ASP A 27 7.62 -4.64 5.55
C ASP A 27 7.29 -4.48 7.03
N ARG A 28 6.23 -5.13 7.51
CA ARG A 28 5.84 -5.12 8.92
C ARG A 28 6.99 -5.57 9.82
N ILE A 29 7.61 -6.70 9.48
CA ILE A 29 8.72 -7.24 10.26
C ILE A 29 9.95 -6.34 10.17
N ALA A 30 10.31 -5.91 8.96
CA ALA A 30 11.48 -5.07 8.77
C ALA A 30 11.36 -3.75 9.55
N ARG A 31 10.15 -3.15 9.59
CA ARG A 31 9.85 -1.96 10.40
C ARG A 31 10.02 -2.21 11.90
N ARG A 32 9.57 -3.36 12.41
CA ARG A 32 9.72 -3.73 13.83
C ARG A 32 11.18 -3.93 14.22
N ARG A 33 12.00 -4.46 13.32
CA ARG A 33 13.40 -4.81 13.61
C ARG A 33 14.38 -3.66 13.40
N TRP A 34 14.16 -2.86 12.37
CA TRP A 34 15.13 -1.84 11.92
C TRP A 34 14.55 -0.43 11.87
N GLY A 35 13.30 -0.22 12.27
CA GLY A 35 12.67 1.09 12.30
C GLY A 35 12.07 1.52 10.96
N MET A 36 11.59 2.77 10.89
CA MET A 36 10.85 3.27 9.72
C MET A 36 11.75 3.53 8.50
N ASP A 37 13.04 3.75 8.73
CA ASP A 37 14.05 4.01 7.71
C ASP A 37 14.77 2.75 7.24
N TRP A 38 14.26 1.55 7.59
CA TRP A 38 14.82 0.25 7.18
C TRP A 38 15.01 0.07 5.67
N ARG A 39 14.27 0.84 4.85
CA ARG A 39 14.43 0.85 3.39
C ARG A 39 15.55 1.75 2.89
N SER A 40 16.18 2.51 3.76
CA SER A 40 17.32 3.36 3.42
C SER A 40 18.54 2.50 3.14
N TYR A 41 19.44 3.01 2.29
CA TYR A 41 20.68 2.32 1.89
C TYR A 41 21.52 1.74 3.04
N ARG A 42 21.40 2.28 4.26
CA ARG A 42 22.09 1.79 5.46
C ARG A 42 21.69 0.39 5.92
N HIS A 43 20.56 -0.13 5.45
CA HIS A 43 20.02 -1.41 5.91
C HIS A 43 20.05 -2.49 4.82
N HIS A 44 20.69 -2.25 3.67
CA HIS A 44 20.78 -3.26 2.61
C HIS A 44 21.55 -4.54 3.01
N ASP A 45 22.24 -4.51 4.15
CA ASP A 45 23.01 -5.62 4.73
C ASP A 45 22.17 -6.52 5.66
N HIS A 46 20.84 -6.37 5.69
CA HIS A 46 20.00 -7.28 6.45
C HIS A 46 19.85 -8.64 5.72
N PRO A 47 19.72 -9.77 6.45
CA PRO A 47 19.37 -11.04 5.84
C PRO A 47 18.01 -10.91 5.13
N PRO A 48 17.80 -11.55 3.97
CA PRO A 48 16.53 -11.50 3.27
C PRO A 48 15.43 -12.14 4.13
N ILE A 49 14.34 -11.39 4.31
CA ILE A 49 13.16 -11.86 5.03
C ILE A 49 12.22 -12.54 4.04
N VAL A 50 11.82 -13.76 4.36
CA VAL A 50 10.80 -14.51 3.62
C VAL A 50 9.78 -15.11 4.58
N PHE A 51 8.54 -15.16 4.14
CA PHE A 51 7.49 -15.89 4.86
C PHE A 51 7.26 -17.24 4.22
N ALA A 52 7.03 -18.25 5.05
CA ALA A 52 6.69 -19.60 4.65
C ALA A 52 5.30 -19.97 5.15
N GLY A 53 4.52 -20.56 4.25
CA GLY A 53 3.20 -21.11 4.54
C GLY A 53 3.11 -22.53 4.03
N ARG A 54 2.20 -23.31 4.62
CA ARG A 54 1.96 -24.69 4.19
C ARG A 54 0.96 -24.70 3.04
N HIS A 55 1.37 -25.19 1.88
CA HIS A 55 0.51 -25.36 0.72
C HIS A 55 0.44 -26.84 0.31
N ALA A 56 -0.77 -27.42 0.40
CA ALA A 56 -1.08 -28.85 0.24
C ALA A 56 -0.35 -29.78 1.23
N ASP A 57 0.97 -29.96 1.09
CA ASP A 57 1.80 -30.77 2.01
C ASP A 57 3.28 -30.33 2.02
N ARG A 58 3.59 -29.17 1.43
CA ARG A 58 4.96 -28.62 1.37
C ARG A 58 4.99 -27.22 1.95
N MET A 59 6.10 -26.91 2.62
CA MET A 59 6.40 -25.54 3.04
C MET A 59 6.91 -24.76 1.84
N CYS A 60 6.19 -23.70 1.48
CA CYS A 60 6.48 -22.84 0.35
C CYS A 60 6.60 -21.39 0.79
N LEU A 61 7.37 -20.60 0.04
CA LEU A 61 7.47 -19.15 0.26
C LEU A 61 6.15 -18.47 -0.15
N THR A 62 5.52 -17.74 0.77
CA THR A 62 4.25 -17.04 0.57
C THR A 62 4.42 -15.52 0.45
N ALA A 63 5.47 -14.96 1.03
CA ALA A 63 5.89 -13.58 0.80
C ALA A 63 7.42 -13.45 0.76
N LEU A 64 7.90 -12.48 -0.01
CA LEU A 64 9.31 -12.20 -0.21
C LEU A 64 9.58 -10.73 0.07
N ASP A 65 10.77 -10.42 0.59
CA ASP A 65 11.26 -9.06 0.60
C ASP A 65 12.00 -8.70 -0.70
N ALA A 66 12.40 -7.44 -0.83
CA ALA A 66 13.14 -6.96 -2.00
C ALA A 66 14.52 -7.63 -2.16
N ALA A 67 15.13 -8.10 -1.07
CA ALA A 67 16.45 -8.74 -1.11
C ALA A 67 16.33 -10.18 -1.64
N ALA A 68 15.32 -10.93 -1.21
CA ALA A 68 14.98 -12.26 -1.64
C ALA A 68 14.61 -12.28 -3.13
N GLU A 69 13.83 -11.30 -3.60
CA GLU A 69 13.54 -11.13 -5.02
C GLU A 69 14.81 -10.92 -5.85
N ARG A 70 15.79 -10.12 -5.36
CA ARG A 70 17.09 -9.92 -6.03
C ARG A 70 17.96 -11.19 -6.07
N LEU A 71 17.74 -12.12 -5.13
CA LEU A 71 18.38 -13.43 -5.10
C LEU A 71 17.67 -14.46 -6.00
N ASN A 72 16.72 -14.03 -6.84
CA ASN A 72 15.90 -14.86 -7.72
C ASN A 72 15.01 -15.89 -6.98
N LEU A 73 14.70 -15.65 -5.71
CA LEU A 73 13.69 -16.44 -5.00
C LEU A 73 12.29 -16.13 -5.55
N LYS A 74 11.41 -17.13 -5.55
CA LYS A 74 10.06 -17.03 -6.12
C LYS A 74 8.98 -17.45 -5.12
N LEU A 75 7.82 -16.81 -5.22
CA LEU A 75 6.62 -17.25 -4.51
C LEU A 75 6.26 -18.68 -4.93
N GLY A 76 5.84 -19.50 -3.97
CA GLY A 76 5.55 -20.92 -4.18
C GLY A 76 6.79 -21.83 -4.21
N GLN A 77 8.01 -21.27 -4.22
CA GLN A 77 9.25 -22.06 -4.13
C GLN A 77 9.33 -22.76 -2.77
N GLY A 78 9.91 -23.97 -2.74
CA GLY A 78 10.05 -24.72 -1.49
C GLY A 78 11.06 -24.07 -0.54
N VAL A 79 10.78 -24.06 0.77
CA VAL A 79 11.71 -23.47 1.76
C VAL A 79 13.08 -24.13 1.71
N SER A 80 13.15 -25.45 1.50
CA SER A 80 14.42 -26.18 1.37
C SER A 80 15.24 -25.73 0.16
N GLU A 81 14.57 -25.45 -0.96
CA GLU A 81 15.19 -24.97 -2.20
C GLU A 81 15.72 -23.54 -2.02
N ALA A 82 14.94 -22.68 -1.38
CA ALA A 82 15.35 -21.33 -1.05
C ALA A 82 16.58 -21.30 -0.13
N ARG A 83 16.59 -22.15 0.91
CA ARG A 83 17.74 -22.30 1.83
C ARG A 83 18.98 -22.86 1.15
N ALA A 84 18.84 -23.63 0.08
CA ALA A 84 19.98 -24.08 -0.71
C ALA A 84 20.62 -22.94 -1.52
N ILE A 85 19.81 -21.97 -1.99
CA ILE A 85 20.30 -20.77 -2.70
C ILE A 85 20.95 -19.79 -1.72
N PHE A 86 20.33 -19.56 -0.57
CA PHE A 86 20.83 -18.65 0.45
C PHE A 86 20.58 -19.23 1.86
N PRO A 87 21.62 -19.79 2.51
CA PRO A 87 21.46 -20.44 3.82
C PRO A 87 21.06 -19.49 4.96
N GLU A 88 21.46 -18.22 4.86
CA GLU A 88 21.20 -17.17 5.85
C GLU A 88 19.81 -16.51 5.69
N LEU A 89 18.87 -17.17 5.00
CA LEU A 89 17.49 -16.69 4.88
C LEU A 89 16.81 -16.66 6.26
N ASP A 90 16.18 -15.52 6.54
CA ASP A 90 15.31 -15.40 7.68
C ASP A 90 13.89 -15.81 7.27
N VAL A 91 13.53 -17.04 7.66
CA VAL A 91 12.25 -17.65 7.32
C VAL A 91 11.30 -17.51 8.50
N MET A 92 10.16 -16.89 8.25
CA MET A 92 9.12 -16.61 9.24
C MET A 92 7.82 -17.31 8.87
N ASP A 93 7.01 -17.64 9.87
CA ASP A 93 5.67 -18.19 9.64
C ASP A 93 4.69 -17.09 9.26
N GLU A 94 3.76 -17.41 8.36
CA GLU A 94 2.67 -16.52 7.95
C GLU A 94 1.78 -16.13 9.14
N ASP A 95 1.48 -14.85 9.24
CA ASP A 95 0.67 -14.25 10.31
C ASP A 95 -0.35 -13.31 9.68
N ASP A 96 -1.39 -13.92 9.13
CA ASP A 96 -2.49 -13.25 8.42
C ASP A 96 -3.23 -12.26 9.34
N ASP A 97 -3.36 -12.58 10.63
CA ASP A 97 -4.04 -11.75 11.61
C ASP A 97 -3.25 -10.45 11.86
N ALA A 98 -1.93 -10.52 12.01
CA ALA A 98 -1.10 -9.33 12.16
C ALA A 98 -1.05 -8.49 10.89
N ASP A 99 -1.09 -9.12 9.71
CA ASP A 99 -1.12 -8.41 8.43
C ASP A 99 -2.48 -7.70 8.22
N ALA A 100 -3.58 -8.36 8.56
CA ALA A 100 -4.92 -7.77 8.53
C ALA A 100 -5.04 -6.60 9.53
N ALA A 101 -4.53 -6.76 10.75
CA ALA A 101 -4.49 -5.69 11.75
C ALA A 101 -3.70 -4.48 11.27
N LEU A 102 -2.56 -4.71 10.60
CA LEU A 102 -1.78 -3.64 10.01
C LEU A 102 -2.53 -2.95 8.86
N LEU A 103 -3.20 -3.71 8.00
CA LEU A 103 -3.96 -3.15 6.88
C LEU A 103 -5.15 -2.30 7.37
N MET A 104 -5.81 -2.71 8.45
CA MET A 104 -6.82 -1.89 9.12
C MET A 104 -6.23 -0.59 9.67
N ALA A 105 -5.08 -0.64 10.34
CA ALA A 105 -4.43 0.58 10.84
C ALA A 105 -4.03 1.53 9.70
N LEU A 106 -3.57 0.98 8.56
CA LEU A 106 -3.29 1.76 7.35
C LEU A 106 -4.57 2.39 6.75
N SER A 107 -5.70 1.68 6.82
CA SER A 107 -7.00 2.23 6.43
C SER A 107 -7.39 3.44 7.28
N ASP A 108 -7.31 3.32 8.61
CA ASP A 108 -7.60 4.44 9.53
C ASP A 108 -6.68 5.64 9.28
N TRP A 109 -5.42 5.40 8.93
CA TRP A 109 -4.50 6.48 8.58
C TRP A 109 -4.86 7.17 7.26
N CYS A 110 -5.48 6.44 6.33
CA CYS A 110 -5.96 6.96 5.05
C CYS A 110 -7.17 7.90 5.19
N ASP A 111 -7.87 7.91 6.32
CA ASP A 111 -8.99 8.83 6.62
C ASP A 111 -8.63 10.31 6.42
N ARG A 112 -7.34 10.65 6.55
CA ARG A 112 -6.82 12.00 6.29
C ARG A 112 -7.00 12.48 4.84
N TYR A 113 -7.23 11.57 3.89
CA TYR A 113 -7.46 11.88 2.48
C TYR A 113 -8.94 11.77 2.12
N THR A 114 -9.60 10.72 2.60
CA THR A 114 -11.03 10.47 2.40
C THR A 114 -11.53 9.55 3.51
N PRO A 115 -12.72 9.78 4.08
CA PRO A 115 -13.33 8.84 5.01
C PRO A 115 -13.90 7.59 4.31
N LEU A 116 -13.85 7.54 2.98
CA LEU A 116 -14.37 6.44 2.17
C LEU A 116 -13.23 5.50 1.76
N VAL A 117 -12.70 4.76 2.74
CA VAL A 117 -11.65 3.75 2.56
C VAL A 117 -12.24 2.35 2.70
N THR A 118 -11.85 1.42 1.83
CA THR A 118 -12.24 0.01 1.90
C THR A 118 -11.02 -0.90 1.78
N LEU A 119 -11.01 -2.00 2.53
CA LEU A 119 -10.00 -3.03 2.42
C LEU A 119 -10.19 -3.83 1.12
N GLU A 120 -9.10 -4.09 0.41
CA GLU A 120 -9.08 -4.87 -0.84
C GLU A 120 -8.18 -6.09 -0.67
N GLY A 121 -8.79 -7.24 -0.34
CA GLY A 121 -8.06 -8.49 -0.14
C GLY A 121 -7.05 -8.42 1.02
N ARG A 122 -5.88 -9.04 0.82
CA ARG A 122 -4.85 -9.24 1.86
C ARG A 122 -3.87 -8.07 2.01
N ASN A 123 -3.78 -7.21 1.01
CA ASN A 123 -2.72 -6.20 0.94
C ASN A 123 -3.08 -4.94 0.14
N GLY A 124 -4.37 -4.65 -0.01
CA GLY A 124 -4.87 -3.51 -0.78
C GLY A 124 -5.83 -2.63 0.00
N LEU A 125 -5.90 -1.36 -0.38
CA LEU A 125 -6.86 -0.37 0.08
C LEU A 125 -7.44 0.37 -1.12
N SER A 126 -8.75 0.59 -1.15
CA SER A 126 -9.41 1.47 -2.12
C SER A 126 -9.90 2.74 -1.42
N LEU A 127 -9.54 3.89 -1.96
CA LEU A 127 -9.89 5.21 -1.44
C LEU A 127 -10.77 5.93 -2.47
N ASP A 128 -12.01 6.27 -2.12
CA ASP A 128 -12.84 7.12 -2.97
C ASP A 128 -12.41 8.59 -2.80
N ILE A 129 -11.69 9.09 -3.79
CA ILE A 129 -11.15 10.46 -3.83
C ILE A 129 -12.00 11.38 -4.71
N THR A 130 -13.25 10.99 -4.99
CA THR A 130 -14.18 11.79 -5.80
C THR A 130 -14.37 13.17 -5.17
N GLY A 131 -13.99 14.21 -5.90
CA GLY A 131 -14.07 15.60 -5.42
C GLY A 131 -12.89 16.07 -4.55
N CYS A 132 -11.93 15.20 -4.25
CA CYS A 132 -10.66 15.56 -3.59
C CYS A 132 -9.61 16.11 -4.59
N ALA A 133 -9.89 16.07 -5.90
CA ALA A 133 -9.01 16.59 -6.94
C ALA A 133 -8.77 18.12 -6.86
N ASP A 134 -9.67 18.86 -6.19
CA ASP A 134 -9.53 20.30 -5.98
C ASP A 134 -8.52 20.64 -4.86
N TYR A 135 -7.98 19.62 -4.16
CA TYR A 135 -6.99 19.78 -3.09
C TYR A 135 -5.61 20.08 -3.69
N GLY A 136 -5.44 21.28 -4.23
CA GLY A 136 -4.16 21.95 -4.45
C GLY A 136 -3.22 21.39 -5.52
N GLY A 137 -3.62 20.37 -6.31
CA GLY A 137 -2.74 19.83 -7.36
C GLY A 137 -3.26 18.63 -8.18
N GLY A 138 -4.50 18.17 -7.97
CA GLY A 138 -5.07 17.04 -8.70
C GLY A 138 -4.77 15.65 -8.09
N GLU A 139 -5.39 14.63 -8.66
CA GLU A 139 -5.37 13.23 -8.15
C GLU A 139 -3.96 12.63 -8.09
N GLN A 140 -3.10 12.96 -9.06
CA GLN A 140 -1.71 12.48 -9.11
C GLN A 140 -0.88 13.05 -7.95
N VAL A 141 -1.14 14.29 -7.57
CA VAL A 141 -0.44 14.93 -6.44
C VAL A 141 -0.91 14.33 -5.12
N LEU A 142 -2.20 13.97 -5.00
CA LEU A 142 -2.70 13.23 -3.85
C LEU A 142 -2.00 11.87 -3.72
N PHE A 143 -1.92 11.10 -4.80
CA PHE A 143 -1.19 9.82 -4.81
C PHE A 143 0.30 10.00 -4.49
N GLY A 144 0.97 10.99 -5.07
CA GLY A 144 2.38 11.29 -4.80
C GLY A 144 2.64 11.64 -3.33
N ASN A 145 1.73 12.38 -2.69
CA ASN A 145 1.81 12.67 -1.26
C ASN A 145 1.57 11.44 -0.38
N ALA A 146 0.55 10.64 -0.70
CA ALA A 146 0.23 9.43 0.04
C ALA A 146 1.36 8.40 -0.04
N SER A 147 1.82 8.09 -1.26
CA SER A 147 2.93 7.17 -1.50
C SER A 147 4.22 7.62 -0.83
N ARG A 148 4.58 8.91 -0.89
CA ARG A 148 5.76 9.46 -0.20
C ARG A 148 5.69 9.23 1.31
N ARG A 149 4.55 9.53 1.93
CA ARG A 149 4.39 9.38 3.39
C ARG A 149 4.39 7.91 3.82
N LEU A 150 3.75 7.03 3.05
CA LEU A 150 3.79 5.59 3.29
C LEU A 150 5.21 5.03 3.15
N ARG A 151 5.99 5.53 2.19
CA ARG A 151 7.42 5.19 2.06
C ARG A 151 8.26 5.69 3.23
N GLN A 152 7.99 6.90 3.74
CA GLN A 152 8.64 7.42 4.94
C GLN A 152 8.30 6.61 6.20
N MET A 153 7.16 5.92 6.22
CA MET A 153 6.81 4.95 7.25
C MET A 153 7.45 3.58 7.02
N GLY A 154 8.22 3.41 5.95
CA GLY A 154 8.85 2.14 5.63
C GLY A 154 7.89 1.14 4.99
N PHE A 155 6.93 1.58 4.16
CA PHE A 155 6.09 0.73 3.29
C PHE A 155 6.41 0.90 1.80
N ASP A 156 6.32 -0.19 1.02
CA ASP A 156 6.33 -0.10 -0.44
C ASP A 156 4.89 -0.10 -0.94
N VAL A 157 4.58 0.92 -1.74
CA VAL A 157 3.24 1.19 -2.22
C VAL A 157 3.24 1.35 -3.72
N LYS A 158 2.32 0.64 -4.35
CA LYS A 158 1.90 0.81 -5.74
C LYS A 158 0.47 1.35 -5.74
N GLY A 159 0.09 2.09 -6.78
CA GLY A 159 -1.28 2.55 -6.86
C GLY A 159 -1.80 2.76 -8.26
N THR A 160 -3.12 2.75 -8.36
CA THR A 160 -3.85 2.90 -9.61
C THR A 160 -5.03 3.84 -9.40
N LEU A 161 -5.34 4.62 -10.44
CA LEU A 161 -6.53 5.47 -10.45
C LEU A 161 -7.54 4.87 -11.42
N ALA A 162 -8.74 4.60 -10.93
CA ALA A 162 -9.84 4.04 -11.71
C ALA A 162 -11.19 4.67 -11.34
N SER A 163 -12.21 4.40 -12.15
CA SER A 163 -13.59 4.82 -11.85
C SER A 163 -14.36 3.81 -11.00
N LEU A 164 -13.78 2.62 -10.76
CA LEU A 164 -14.37 1.50 -10.04
C LEU A 164 -13.36 0.94 -9.01
N PRO A 165 -13.82 0.43 -7.86
CA PRO A 165 -12.96 -0.25 -6.90
C PRO A 165 -12.54 -1.62 -7.41
N GLY A 166 -11.50 -2.22 -6.82
CA GLY A 166 -11.07 -3.58 -7.13
C GLY A 166 -10.27 -3.76 -8.44
N VAL A 167 -10.06 -2.70 -9.23
CA VAL A 167 -9.38 -2.79 -10.54
C VAL A 167 -7.95 -3.33 -10.44
N TRP A 168 -7.27 -3.13 -9.30
CA TRP A 168 -5.95 -3.72 -9.10
C TRP A 168 -5.95 -5.26 -9.03
N SER A 169 -6.97 -5.89 -8.45
CA SER A 169 -7.05 -7.36 -8.34
C SER A 169 -7.10 -8.01 -9.72
N ASP A 170 -7.77 -7.36 -10.67
CA ASP A 170 -7.80 -7.78 -12.08
C ASP A 170 -6.47 -7.45 -12.78
N SER A 171 -5.87 -6.29 -12.50
CA SER A 171 -4.60 -5.84 -13.10
C SER A 171 -3.38 -6.65 -12.65
N ALA A 172 -3.39 -7.19 -11.44
CA ALA A 172 -2.33 -8.04 -10.91
C ALA A 172 -2.31 -9.43 -11.58
N SER A 173 -3.45 -9.88 -12.13
CA SER A 173 -3.53 -11.03 -13.04
C SER A 173 -3.33 -10.64 -14.52
N ALA A 174 -3.69 -9.41 -14.90
CA ALA A 174 -3.57 -8.89 -16.26
C ALA A 174 -2.23 -8.18 -16.49
N ALA A 175 -1.15 -8.97 -16.55
CA ALA A 175 0.09 -8.54 -17.21
C ALA A 175 -0.12 -8.31 -18.73
N ASP A 176 -1.25 -8.72 -19.31
CA ASP A 176 -1.66 -8.43 -20.68
C ASP A 176 -3.15 -8.10 -20.73
N GLY A 177 -3.51 -6.86 -21.11
CA GLY A 177 -4.90 -6.53 -21.47
C GLY A 177 -5.47 -5.26 -20.86
N THR A 178 -5.34 -4.17 -21.62
CA THR A 178 -5.99 -2.86 -21.52
C THR A 178 -7.33 -2.80 -20.76
N CYS A 179 -7.33 -2.14 -19.60
CA CYS A 179 -8.49 -1.47 -19.03
C CYS A 179 -8.06 -0.13 -18.42
N GLY A 180 -7.92 0.91 -19.26
CA GLY A 180 -8.14 2.35 -18.99
C GLY A 180 -7.70 3.03 -17.68
N GLY A 181 -6.89 2.42 -16.83
CA GLY A 181 -6.34 3.00 -15.61
C GLY A 181 -4.87 3.29 -15.79
N ALA A 182 -4.43 4.50 -15.41
CA ALA A 182 -3.00 4.76 -15.34
C ALA A 182 -2.41 3.96 -14.17
N LEU A 183 -1.56 2.98 -14.50
CA LEU A 183 -0.74 2.27 -13.53
C LEU A 183 0.38 3.22 -13.10
N PHE A 184 0.44 3.56 -11.81
CA PHE A 184 1.53 4.37 -11.29
C PHE A 184 2.42 3.50 -10.41
N ARG A 185 3.66 3.26 -10.85
CA ARG A 185 4.71 2.92 -9.88
C ARG A 185 5.19 4.21 -9.25
N SER A 186 5.52 4.13 -7.96
CA SER A 186 6.14 5.26 -7.29
C SER A 186 7.51 5.64 -7.87
N SER A 187 8.19 4.74 -8.58
CA SER A 187 9.43 5.02 -9.31
C SER A 187 9.21 5.93 -10.52
N ASP A 188 7.97 5.99 -11.02
CA ASP A 188 7.62 6.72 -12.25
C ASP A 188 7.18 8.16 -11.94
N ILE A 189 7.11 8.54 -10.66
CA ILE A 189 6.65 9.85 -10.20
C ILE A 189 7.86 10.71 -9.87
N ARG A 190 8.10 11.72 -10.71
CA ARG A 190 9.09 12.78 -10.44
C ARG A 190 8.74 13.50 -9.14
N ALA A 191 9.76 13.83 -8.35
CA ALA A 191 9.60 14.54 -7.09
C ALA A 191 8.80 15.84 -7.27
N PHE A 192 7.69 15.98 -6.53
CA PHE A 192 6.87 17.19 -6.50
C PHE A 192 6.95 17.87 -5.13
N PRO A 193 6.90 19.22 -5.09
CA PRO A 193 7.09 20.00 -3.89
C PRO A 193 6.05 19.65 -2.81
N GLU A 194 6.47 19.73 -1.56
CA GLU A 194 5.64 19.45 -0.39
C GLU A 194 4.41 20.36 -0.35
N ILE A 195 3.22 19.78 -0.25
CA ILE A 195 2.01 20.55 0.04
C ILE A 195 2.07 20.97 1.52
N SER A 196 2.18 22.28 1.73
CA SER A 196 2.07 22.92 3.04
C SER A 196 0.68 22.67 3.62
N GLN A 197 0.63 21.98 4.75
CA GLN A 197 -0.56 21.71 5.54
C GLN A 197 -1.11 23.04 6.09
N ARG A 198 -2.04 23.71 5.37
CA ARG A 198 -2.69 24.94 5.86
C ARG A 198 -4.19 24.83 6.12
N HIS A 199 -4.75 23.62 6.23
CA HIS A 199 -6.17 23.43 6.58
C HIS A 199 -6.40 22.42 7.71
N SER A 200 -5.58 22.48 8.77
CA SER A 200 -5.80 21.69 10.00
C SER A 200 -6.57 22.45 11.08
N SER A 201 -7.50 23.34 10.73
CA SER A 201 -8.18 24.20 11.73
C SER A 201 -9.70 24.34 11.58
N ARG A 202 -10.38 23.38 10.95
CA ARG A 202 -11.87 23.33 10.97
C ARG A 202 -12.53 22.00 11.32
N LEU A 203 -11.77 20.93 11.43
CA LEU A 203 -12.23 19.68 12.03
C LEU A 203 -11.22 19.40 13.14
N GLY A 204 -11.66 19.43 14.39
CA GLY A 204 -10.83 19.22 15.59
C GLY A 204 -10.32 17.77 15.70
N ILE A 205 -9.71 17.25 14.64
CA ILE A 205 -9.06 15.95 14.58
C ILE A 205 -7.56 16.24 14.60
N THR A 206 -6.97 16.11 15.77
CA THR A 206 -5.52 16.14 15.94
C THR A 206 -4.93 14.95 15.19
N ALA A 207 -4.28 15.22 14.04
CA ALA A 207 -3.61 14.23 13.19
C ALA A 207 -2.38 13.54 13.84
N SER A 208 -2.25 13.57 15.17
CA SER A 208 -1.07 13.12 15.91
C SER A 208 -1.23 11.72 16.52
N ASP A 209 -2.46 11.21 16.75
CA ASP A 209 -2.63 9.96 17.50
C ASP A 209 -2.59 8.68 16.64
N HIS A 210 -3.10 8.68 15.41
CA HIS A 210 -3.14 7.47 14.57
C HIS A 210 -1.77 7.02 14.05
N GLY A 211 -0.82 7.96 13.92
CA GLY A 211 0.57 7.62 13.55
C GLY A 211 1.31 6.81 14.61
N SER A 212 0.86 6.84 15.87
CA SER A 212 1.46 6.07 16.95
C SER A 212 1.08 4.59 16.91
N LEU A 213 -0.14 4.28 16.43
CA LEU A 213 -0.62 2.90 16.30
C LEU A 213 0.12 2.14 15.19
N ILE A 214 0.35 2.81 14.04
CA ILE A 214 1.13 2.23 12.94
C ILE A 214 2.61 2.08 13.31
N ARG A 215 3.15 2.86 14.26
CA ARG A 215 4.54 2.73 14.72
C ARG A 215 4.78 1.52 15.62
N GLY A 216 3.75 1.07 16.34
CA GLY A 216 3.82 -0.09 17.23
C GLY A 216 3.44 -1.42 16.59
N LEU A 217 2.81 -1.38 15.41
CA LEU A 217 2.38 -2.54 14.61
C LEU A 217 3.35 -2.83 13.46
#